data_AF-A0A520BB46-F1
#
_entry.id   AF-A0A520BB46-F1
#
_cell.length_a   1.000
_cell.length_b   1.000
_cell.length_c   1.000
_cell.angle_alpha   90.00
_cell.angle_beta   90.00
_cell.angle_gamma   90.00
#
_symmetry.space_group_name_H-M   'P 1'
#
loop_
_entity.id
_entity.type
_entity.pdbx_description
1 polymer ?
#
loop_
_entity_poly.entity_id
_entity_poly.type
_entity_poly.pdbx_seq_one_letter_code
_entity_poly.pdbx_strand_id
1 'polypeptide(L)'
;YIDERFLKSADVSGYKIKGYWYFDKRQGELKYRLLGICPVAPEAKDSGTDNPDVIELFWIYYPDAREVLNKSYAFNDRNSAMPISFDRLLNSRRFNATIYKEENVYGDRAIEKYMKDNSQMQLLEAERVKDKIRDFEQDMWNY
;
A
#
# COMPACT_ATOMS: atom_id res chain seq x y z
N TYR A 1 21.95 -26.28 15.26
CA TYR A 1 22.62 -25.05 14.78
C TYR A 1 21.52 -24.07 14.42
N ILE A 2 21.57 -22.85 14.95
CA ILE A 2 20.61 -21.79 14.62
C ILE A 2 21.32 -20.90 13.61
N ASP A 3 20.73 -20.70 12.44
CA ASP A 3 21.24 -19.77 11.44
C ASP A 3 20.55 -18.42 11.63
N GLU A 4 21.32 -17.40 11.97
CA GLU A 4 20.83 -16.05 12.25
C GLU A 4 21.14 -15.13 11.08
N ARG A 5 20.11 -14.47 10.54
CA ARG A 5 20.26 -13.53 9.44
C ARG A 5 19.72 -12.16 9.81
N PHE A 6 20.55 -11.13 9.64
CA PHE A 6 20.17 -9.74 9.83
C PHE A 6 19.61 -9.16 8.53
N LEU A 7 18.38 -8.68 8.57
CA LEU A 7 17.76 -7.94 7.46
C LEU A 7 18.26 -6.49 7.46
N LYS A 8 18.74 -6.02 6.30
CA LYS A 8 19.09 -4.62 6.07
C LYS A 8 17.98 -3.94 5.27
N SER A 9 18.06 -2.62 5.16
CA SER A 9 17.14 -1.81 4.34
C SER A 9 17.12 -2.22 2.86
N ALA A 10 18.22 -2.79 2.35
CA ALA A 10 18.32 -3.29 0.98
C ALA A 10 17.53 -4.58 0.73
N ASP A 11 17.19 -5.33 1.79
CA ASP A 11 16.45 -6.59 1.69
C ASP A 11 14.92 -6.37 1.69
N VAL A 12 14.47 -5.13 1.84
CA VAL A 12 13.04 -4.78 1.79
C VAL A 12 12.55 -4.88 0.34
N SER A 13 11.64 -5.81 0.08
CA SER A 13 11.08 -6.06 -1.25
C SER A 13 9.95 -5.09 -1.62
N GLY A 14 9.29 -4.50 -0.63
CA GLY A 14 8.21 -3.55 -0.87
C GLY A 14 7.59 -2.98 0.39
N TYR A 15 6.48 -2.27 0.21
CA TYR A 15 5.72 -1.67 1.30
C TYR A 15 4.23 -1.95 1.13
N LYS A 16 3.60 -2.45 2.20
CA LYS A 16 2.16 -2.46 2.37
C LYS A 16 1.73 -1.14 3.00
N ILE A 17 0.58 -0.65 2.58
CA ILE A 17 -0.01 0.58 3.10
C ILE A 17 -1.41 0.32 3.61
N LYS A 18 -1.75 0.98 4.71
CA LYS A 18 -3.10 0.99 5.27
C LYS A 18 -3.60 2.42 5.27
N GLY A 19 -4.85 2.60 4.85
CA GLY A 19 -5.51 3.89 4.84
C GLY A 19 -7.00 3.74 4.58
N TYR A 20 -7.73 4.84 4.68
CA TYR A 20 -9.16 4.88 4.42
C TYR A 20 -9.50 6.04 3.49
N TRP A 21 -10.60 5.89 2.79
CA TRP A 21 -11.22 6.98 2.04
C TRP A 21 -12.24 7.66 2.92
N TYR A 22 -12.21 8.99 2.94
CA TYR A 22 -13.21 9.79 3.65
C TYR A 22 -13.65 10.95 2.76
N PHE A 23 -14.90 11.35 2.93
CA PHE A 23 -15.46 12.48 2.23
C PHE A 23 -15.26 13.76 3.05
N ASP A 24 -14.58 14.74 2.47
CA ASP A 24 -14.45 16.07 3.05
C ASP A 24 -15.66 16.92 2.67
N LYS A 25 -16.66 16.96 3.54
CA LYS A 25 -17.92 17.71 3.34
C LYS A 25 -17.71 19.19 3.02
N ARG A 26 -16.58 19.78 3.39
CA ARG A 26 -16.31 21.21 3.15
C ARG A 26 -15.80 21.46 1.74
N GLN A 27 -15.03 20.52 1.18
CA GLN A 27 -14.41 20.66 -0.13
C GLN A 27 -15.17 19.88 -1.21
N GLY A 28 -16.11 19.00 -0.83
CA GLY A 28 -16.85 18.18 -1.78
C GLY A 28 -15.99 17.10 -2.42
N GLU A 29 -14.84 16.77 -1.82
CA GLU A 29 -13.85 15.89 -2.41
C GLU A 29 -13.67 14.61 -1.59
N LEU A 30 -13.51 13.49 -2.30
CA LEU A 30 -13.09 12.23 -1.72
C LEU A 30 -11.57 12.27 -1.49
N LYS A 31 -11.15 12.10 -0.24
CA LYS A 31 -9.74 12.12 0.16
C LYS A 31 -9.29 10.78 0.71
N TYR A 32 -8.09 10.39 0.35
CA TYR A 32 -7.41 9.25 0.95
C TYR A 32 -6.62 9.68 2.17
N ARG A 33 -6.75 8.96 3.28
CA ARG A 33 -5.93 9.13 4.47
C ARG A 33 -5.08 7.90 4.73
N LEU A 34 -3.77 8.07 4.65
CA LEU A 34 -2.82 7.03 5.06
C LEU A 34 -2.80 6.93 6.60
N LEU A 35 -2.86 5.71 7.11
CA LEU A 35 -2.80 5.37 8.54
C LEU A 35 -1.48 4.74 8.92
N GLY A 36 -0.95 3.86 8.07
CA GLY A 36 0.27 3.14 8.38
C GLY A 36 0.96 2.55 7.16
N ILE A 37 2.24 2.28 7.34
CA ILE A 37 3.12 1.69 6.33
C ILE A 37 3.79 0.48 6.97
N CYS A 38 3.92 -0.60 6.22
CA CYS A 38 4.56 -1.83 6.66
C CYS A 38 5.59 -2.27 5.61
N PRO A 39 6.91 -2.25 5.92
CA PRO A 39 7.90 -2.85 5.04
C PRO A 39 7.70 -4.37 5.00
N VAL A 40 7.85 -4.94 3.81
CA VAL A 40 7.84 -6.38 3.58
C VAL A 40 9.20 -6.84 3.08
N ALA A 41 9.63 -8.01 3.52
CA ALA A 41 10.89 -8.62 3.12
C ALA A 41 10.69 -10.12 2.89
N PRO A 42 11.50 -10.76 2.02
CA PRO A 42 11.45 -12.20 1.84
C PRO A 42 11.81 -12.92 3.14
N GLU A 43 11.16 -14.06 3.41
CA GLU A 43 11.52 -14.90 4.55
C GLU A 43 12.98 -15.35 4.44
N ALA A 44 13.68 -15.42 5.57
CA ALA A 44 15.09 -15.82 5.62
C ALA A 44 15.34 -17.20 4.98
N LYS A 45 14.33 -18.09 5.00
CA LYS A 45 14.39 -19.44 4.41
C LYS A 45 14.29 -19.44 2.89
N ASP A 46 13.57 -18.49 2.31
CA ASP A 46 13.31 -18.43 0.86
C ASP A 46 14.27 -17.49 0.13
N SER A 47 15.26 -16.96 0.84
CA SER A 47 16.19 -15.99 0.30
C SER A 47 17.16 -16.67 -0.68
N GLY A 48 16.77 -16.69 -1.95
CA GLY A 48 17.47 -17.37 -3.05
C GLY A 48 16.54 -18.14 -3.99
N THR A 49 15.26 -18.27 -3.66
CA THR A 49 14.24 -18.88 -4.54
C THR A 49 13.65 -17.83 -5.49
N ASP A 50 13.28 -18.23 -6.72
CA ASP A 50 12.73 -17.31 -7.74
C ASP A 50 11.41 -16.63 -7.33
N ASN A 51 10.65 -17.21 -6.39
CA ASN A 51 9.44 -16.64 -5.80
C ASN A 51 9.49 -16.75 -4.27
N PRO A 52 10.17 -15.83 -3.57
CA PRO A 52 10.22 -15.87 -2.12
C PRO A 52 8.91 -15.37 -1.50
N ASP A 53 8.42 -16.08 -0.47
CA ASP A 53 7.27 -15.59 0.29
C ASP A 53 7.67 -14.34 1.07
N VAL A 54 6.91 -13.27 0.87
CA VAL A 54 7.15 -11.96 1.52
C VAL A 54 6.35 -11.87 2.81
N ILE A 55 7.06 -11.59 3.90
CA ILE A 55 6.46 -11.45 5.23
C ILE A 55 6.31 -9.98 5.62
N GLU A 56 5.26 -9.68 6.39
CA GLU A 56 5.08 -8.37 7.03
C GLU A 56 6.05 -8.24 8.20
N LEU A 57 6.89 -7.19 8.19
CA LEU A 57 7.84 -6.97 9.28
C LEU A 57 7.17 -6.31 10.48
N PHE A 58 6.72 -5.06 10.32
CA PHE A 58 6.03 -4.30 11.38
C PHE A 58 5.27 -3.11 10.82
N TRP A 59 4.19 -2.72 11.50
CA TRP A 59 3.41 -1.54 11.12
C TRP A 59 3.97 -0.27 11.76
N ILE A 60 4.21 0.74 10.92
CA ILE A 60 4.63 2.08 11.32
C ILE A 60 3.42 3.00 11.24
N TYR A 61 3.17 3.76 12.31
CA TYR A 61 2.14 4.79 12.30
C TYR A 61 2.56 5.93 11.37
N TYR A 62 1.77 6.21 10.34
CA TYR A 62 2.18 7.12 9.28
C TYR A 62 2.48 8.54 9.76
N PRO A 63 1.66 9.16 10.63
CA PRO A 63 1.93 10.50 11.14
C PRO A 63 3.32 10.68 11.77
N ASP A 64 3.81 9.67 12.48
CA ASP A 64 5.14 9.72 13.11
C ASP A 64 6.26 9.54 12.08
N ALA A 65 6.02 8.75 11.03
CA ALA A 65 6.98 8.55 9.94
C ALA A 65 7.10 9.76 9.00
N ARG A 66 6.17 10.72 9.04
CA ARG A 66 6.11 11.85 8.08
C ARG A 66 7.39 12.66 8.05
N GLU A 67 8.00 12.90 9.20
CA GLU A 67 9.23 13.71 9.25
C GLU A 67 10.37 13.06 8.46
N VAL A 68 10.55 11.74 8.63
CA VAL A 68 11.56 10.96 7.90
C VAL A 68 11.21 10.87 6.41
N LEU A 69 9.93 10.64 6.09
CA LEU A 69 9.44 10.53 4.72
C LEU A 69 9.45 11.88 3.97
N ASN A 70 9.40 13.00 4.68
CA ASN A 70 9.51 14.33 4.08
C ASN A 70 10.97 14.68 3.76
N LYS A 71 11.91 14.30 4.65
CA LYS A 71 13.36 14.47 4.47
C LYS A 71 13.97 13.55 3.41
N SER A 72 13.27 12.48 3.04
CA SER A 72 13.71 11.53 2.02
C SER A 72 12.99 11.78 0.69
N TYR A 73 13.75 11.74 -0.39
CA TYR A 73 13.27 12.07 -1.73
C TYR A 73 13.23 10.83 -2.62
N ALA A 74 12.13 10.69 -3.35
CA ALA A 74 12.01 9.69 -4.40
C ALA A 74 12.83 10.11 -5.61
N PHE A 75 13.53 9.13 -6.21
CA PHE A 75 14.27 9.35 -7.44
C PHE A 75 13.29 9.63 -8.60
N ASN A 76 13.50 10.73 -9.32
CA ASN A 76 12.72 11.11 -10.49
C ASN A 76 13.64 11.17 -11.72
N ASP A 77 13.53 10.15 -12.57
CA ASP A 77 14.31 10.01 -13.81
C ASP A 77 13.96 11.07 -14.86
N ARG A 78 12.70 11.52 -14.87
CA ARG A 78 12.17 12.49 -15.83
C ARG A 78 12.49 13.94 -15.48
N ASN A 79 12.66 14.26 -14.20
CA ASN A 79 12.97 15.61 -13.76
C ASN A 79 13.76 15.59 -12.44
N SER A 80 15.09 15.57 -12.58
CA SER A 80 16.03 15.62 -11.45
C SER A 80 16.07 16.97 -10.73
N ALA A 81 15.56 18.04 -11.36
CA ALA A 81 15.55 19.39 -10.78
C ALA A 81 14.43 19.60 -9.75
N MET A 82 13.40 18.74 -9.74
CA MET A 82 12.31 18.80 -8.78
C MET A 82 12.14 17.46 -8.05
N PRO A 83 12.91 17.23 -6.97
CA PRO A 83 12.76 16.03 -6.17
C PRO A 83 11.42 16.05 -5.42
N ILE A 84 10.71 14.92 -5.42
CA ILE A 84 9.45 14.74 -4.72
C ILE A 84 9.74 13.95 -3.45
N SER A 85 9.34 14.45 -2.28
CA SER A 85 9.49 13.71 -1.03
C SER A 85 8.54 12.51 -0.97
N PHE A 86 8.91 11.47 -0.22
CA PHE A 86 8.05 10.29 -0.06
C PHE A 86 6.72 10.63 0.62
N ASP A 87 6.72 11.56 1.60
CA ASP A 87 5.47 12.06 2.21
C ASP A 87 4.53 12.66 1.16
N ARG A 88 5.06 13.48 0.25
CA ARG A 88 4.25 14.08 -0.82
C ARG A 88 3.76 13.04 -1.82
N LEU A 89 4.62 12.09 -2.18
CA LEU A 89 4.29 10.99 -3.11
C LEU A 89 3.14 10.13 -2.56
N LEU A 90 3.22 9.75 -1.28
CA LEU A 90 2.22 8.92 -0.61
C LEU A 90 0.89 9.66 -0.39
N ASN A 91 0.93 10.89 0.12
CA ASN A 91 -0.29 11.68 0.36
C ASN A 91 -1.01 12.03 -0.95
N SER A 92 -0.28 12.30 -2.03
CA SER A 92 -0.88 12.55 -3.35
C SER A 92 -1.18 11.28 -4.14
N ARG A 93 -0.98 10.10 -3.53
CA ARG A 93 -1.22 8.79 -4.11
C ARG A 93 -0.56 8.60 -5.49
N ARG A 94 0.63 9.17 -5.70
CA ARG A 94 1.41 9.04 -6.94
C ARG A 94 2.22 7.74 -6.97
N PHE A 95 1.52 6.62 -6.84
CA PHE A 95 2.10 5.29 -6.88
C PHE A 95 1.07 4.28 -7.41
N ASN A 96 1.56 3.17 -7.95
CA ASN A 96 0.73 2.02 -8.29
C ASN A 96 0.74 1.06 -7.11
N ALA A 97 -0.44 0.57 -6.71
CA ALA A 97 -0.60 -0.42 -5.66
C ALA A 97 -1.79 -1.34 -5.95
N THR A 98 -1.67 -2.58 -5.51
CA THR A 98 -2.75 -3.58 -5.58
C THR A 98 -3.46 -3.64 -4.24
N ILE A 99 -4.79 -3.56 -4.26
CA ILE A 99 -5.61 -3.69 -3.05
C ILE A 99 -5.70 -5.17 -2.71
N TYR A 100 -5.17 -5.57 -1.55
CA TYR A 100 -5.17 -6.97 -1.09
C TYR A 100 -6.19 -7.23 0.02
N LYS A 101 -6.71 -6.16 0.65
CA LYS A 101 -7.66 -6.22 1.77
C LYS A 101 -8.51 -4.95 1.84
N GLU A 102 -9.81 -5.14 1.98
CA GLU A 102 -10.80 -4.10 2.32
C GLU A 102 -11.44 -4.48 3.66
N GLU A 103 -11.86 -3.49 4.45
CA GLU A 103 -12.72 -3.74 5.60
C GLU A 103 -14.06 -4.27 5.09
N ASN A 104 -14.48 -5.43 5.61
CA ASN A 104 -15.73 -6.06 5.22
C ASN A 104 -16.55 -6.46 6.45
N VAL A 105 -17.87 -6.56 6.26
CA VAL A 105 -18.84 -6.95 7.30
C VAL A 105 -18.54 -8.35 7.87
N TYR A 106 -17.69 -9.13 7.20
CA TYR A 106 -17.29 -10.47 7.61
C TYR A 106 -15.96 -10.53 8.40
N GLY A 107 -15.52 -9.40 8.96
CA GLY A 107 -14.41 -9.36 9.92
C GLY A 107 -13.03 -9.40 9.27
N ASP A 108 -12.77 -8.51 8.32
CA ASP A 108 -11.43 -8.23 7.80
C ASP A 108 -10.73 -9.43 7.12
N ARG A 109 -11.45 -10.28 6.38
CA ARG A 109 -10.75 -11.33 5.61
C ARG A 109 -10.00 -10.72 4.43
N ALA A 110 -8.75 -11.15 4.25
CA ALA A 110 -8.00 -10.89 3.03
C ALA A 110 -8.73 -11.46 1.81
N ILE A 111 -8.60 -10.80 0.66
CA ILE A 111 -9.26 -11.22 -0.60
C ILE A 111 -8.92 -12.69 -0.92
N GLU A 112 -7.68 -13.10 -0.64
CA GLU A 112 -7.19 -14.49 -0.77
C GLU A 112 -7.98 -15.52 0.06
N LYS A 113 -8.53 -15.15 1.23
CA LYS A 113 -9.26 -16.10 2.10
C LYS A 113 -10.66 -16.42 1.60
N TYR A 114 -11.21 -15.66 0.65
CA TYR A 114 -12.51 -15.94 0.03
C TYR A 114 -12.41 -16.51 -1.38
N MET A 115 -11.25 -16.37 -2.04
CA MET A 115 -11.02 -16.87 -3.40
C MET A 115 -9.75 -17.73 -3.42
N LYS A 116 -9.91 -19.02 -3.06
CA LYS A 116 -8.87 -20.03 -3.26
C LYS A 116 -8.68 -20.29 -4.76
N ASP A 117 -7.41 -20.33 -5.19
CA ASP A 117 -6.91 -20.91 -6.45
C ASP A 117 -7.06 -20.14 -7.79
N ASN A 118 -7.37 -18.83 -7.81
CA ASN A 118 -7.33 -18.07 -9.07
C ASN A 118 -6.73 -16.67 -8.90
N SER A 119 -5.47 -16.50 -9.28
CA SER A 119 -4.77 -15.19 -9.35
C SER A 119 -5.53 -14.17 -10.20
N GLN A 120 -6.21 -14.62 -11.26
CA GLN A 120 -7.07 -13.79 -12.10
C GLN A 120 -8.29 -13.26 -11.34
N MET A 121 -8.89 -14.06 -10.47
CA MET A 121 -10.08 -13.65 -9.69
C MET A 121 -9.72 -12.64 -8.60
N GLN A 122 -8.53 -12.75 -8.01
CA GLN A 122 -8.02 -11.76 -7.06
C GLN A 122 -7.80 -10.40 -7.74
N LEU A 123 -7.29 -10.40 -8.97
CA LEU A 123 -7.13 -9.19 -9.77
C LEU A 123 -8.49 -8.56 -10.07
N LEU A 124 -9.48 -9.36 -10.48
CA LEU A 124 -10.85 -8.89 -10.76
C LEU A 124 -11.54 -8.31 -9.52
N GLU A 125 -11.35 -8.89 -8.33
CA GLU A 125 -11.86 -8.30 -7.09
C GLU A 125 -11.16 -6.98 -6.74
N ALA A 126 -9.85 -6.90 -6.94
CA ALA A 126 -9.12 -5.65 -6.74
C ALA A 126 -9.61 -4.55 -7.71
N GLU A 127 -9.94 -4.93 -8.95
CA GLU A 127 -10.60 -4.04 -9.92
C GLU A 127 -12.00 -3.63 -9.45
N ARG A 128 -12.83 -4.57 -8.98
CA ARG A 128 -14.16 -4.27 -8.44
C ARG A 128 -14.12 -3.27 -7.28
N VAL A 129 -13.16 -3.40 -6.36
CA VAL A 129 -12.99 -2.44 -5.25
C VAL A 129 -12.55 -1.07 -5.78
N LYS A 130 -11.67 -1.05 -6.78
CA LYS A 130 -11.24 0.19 -7.44
C LYS A 130 -12.41 0.88 -8.14
N ASP A 131 -13.25 0.13 -8.84
CA ASP A 131 -14.45 0.64 -9.51
C ASP A 131 -15.45 1.19 -8.50
N LYS A 132 -15.69 0.48 -7.39
CA LYS A 132 -16.52 0.99 -6.28
C LYS A 132 -16.03 2.35 -5.74
N ILE A 133 -14.72 2.54 -5.60
CA ILE A 133 -14.15 3.82 -5.17
C ILE A 133 -14.38 4.91 -6.22
N ARG A 134 -14.23 4.56 -7.51
CA ARG A 134 -14.45 5.48 -8.64
C ARG A 134 -15.91 5.87 -8.79
N ASP A 135 -16.82 4.91 -8.65
CA ASP A 135 -18.26 5.14 -8.71
C ASP A 135 -18.72 6.00 -7.53
N PHE A 136 -18.17 5.77 -6.33
CA PHE A 136 -18.37 6.66 -5.19
C PHE A 136 -17.87 8.09 -5.45
N GLU A 137 -16.76 8.25 -6.18
CA GLU A 137 -16.30 9.57 -6.62
C GLU A 137 -17.29 10.20 -7.61
N GLN A 138 -17.70 9.48 -8.65
CA GLN A 138 -18.63 9.96 -9.69
C GLN A 138 -20.02 10.32 -9.17
N ASP A 139 -20.59 9.49 -8.28
CA ASP A 139 -21.90 9.75 -7.68
C ASP A 139 -21.93 11.05 -6.86
N MET A 140 -20.79 11.47 -6.33
CA MET A 140 -20.66 12.74 -5.59
C MET A 140 -20.52 13.96 -6.51
N TRP A 141 -20.12 13.78 -7.77
CA TRP A 141 -20.09 14.85 -8.78
C TRP A 141 -21.46 15.08 -9.44
N ASN A 142 -22.38 14.11 -9.37
CA ASN A 142 -23.70 14.19 -10.00
C ASN A 142 -24.77 14.92 -9.13
N TYR A 143 -24.36 15.74 -8.18
CA TYR A 143 -25.24 16.54 -7.30
C TYR A 143 -24.76 18.00 -7.23
#